data_AF-A0A5C7XYU9-F1
#
_entry.id   AF-A0A5C7XYU9-F1
#
_cell.length_a   1.000
_cell.length_b   1.000
_cell.length_c   1.000
_cell.angle_alpha   90.00
_cell.angle_beta   90.00
_cell.angle_gamma   90.00
#
_symmetry.space_group_name_H-M   'P 1'
#
loop_
_entity.id
_entity.type
_entity.pdbx_description
1 polymer ?
#
loop_
_entity_poly.entity_id
_entity_poly.type
_entity_poly.pdbx_seq_one_letter_code
_entity_poly.pdbx_strand_id
1 'polypeptide(L)'
;MPGRSTTQLELSAHRFLARRMDRALRCGLAMGAPVPGRAALGLGWLLSTVLIAAMVVLAVLRPQQGLGDAPIVVDRATGALYVRIGDTVHPVFNIASARLIAGAADPRPVDGSAVGRARRGPPLGIPGAPGALGAALPGDATWSLCEDSDGATLIVGVDPLQEARLDPQHAILVSSESGSTYLLRDGRRVAVDADDPLLDSAVPRRVSALLLNVIPEVRLARSGNPADAPEAGPGPATLCAHWRADDPAGITLSSGVRLPAGEVPTVVAHADGPGPALDGVYLPAGHSAYVRAVDSAGHPGGVDYLIADSGVRFTVDDAGAARSLGLPAVAAGAPWSMLSGLPAGPRLSRDQALQGRDGAAGPTVPGR
;
A
#
# COMPACT_ATOMS: atom_id res chain seq x y z
N MET A 1 -3.20 -80.69 61.07
CA MET A 1 -3.44 -79.31 61.52
C MET A 1 -3.36 -78.38 60.32
N PRO A 2 -4.48 -77.85 59.79
CA PRO A 2 -4.45 -76.96 58.65
C PRO A 2 -4.17 -75.51 59.10
N GLY A 3 -3.17 -74.87 58.47
CA GLY A 3 -2.77 -73.50 58.76
C GLY A 3 -3.80 -72.48 58.28
N ARG A 4 -4.12 -71.50 59.12
CA ARG A 4 -5.01 -70.38 58.77
C ARG A 4 -4.36 -69.52 57.67
N SER A 5 -4.97 -69.47 56.49
CA SER A 5 -4.62 -68.55 55.42
C SER A 5 -5.07 -67.14 55.79
N THR A 6 -4.12 -66.24 56.06
CA THR A 6 -4.40 -64.82 56.26
C THR A 6 -4.90 -64.22 54.94
N THR A 7 -5.99 -63.47 55.00
CA THR A 7 -6.59 -62.91 53.78
C THR A 7 -5.79 -61.69 53.32
N GLN A 8 -5.80 -61.40 52.01
CA GLN A 8 -5.18 -60.17 51.45
C GLN A 8 -5.70 -58.90 52.14
N LEU A 9 -6.94 -58.94 52.61
CA LEU A 9 -7.58 -57.85 53.35
C LEU A 9 -6.92 -57.63 54.73
N GLU A 10 -6.55 -58.71 55.43
CA GLU A 10 -5.84 -58.61 56.72
C GLU A 10 -4.42 -58.07 56.52
N LEU A 11 -3.70 -58.54 55.50
CA LEU A 11 -2.36 -58.05 55.19
C LEU A 11 -2.36 -56.56 54.79
N SER A 12 -3.37 -56.12 54.03
CA SER A 12 -3.49 -54.72 53.63
C SER A 12 -3.88 -53.83 54.82
N ALA A 13 -4.81 -54.27 55.67
CA ALA A 13 -5.18 -53.59 56.91
C ALA A 13 -4.00 -53.47 57.87
N HIS A 14 -3.22 -54.53 58.04
CA HIS A 14 -2.06 -54.53 58.94
C HIS A 14 -0.95 -53.59 58.43
N ARG A 15 -0.67 -53.60 57.12
CA ARG A 15 0.27 -52.65 56.49
C ARG A 15 -0.19 -51.20 56.59
N PHE A 16 -1.49 -50.95 56.49
CA PHE A 16 -2.05 -49.61 56.64
C PHE A 16 -1.90 -49.10 58.08
N LEU A 17 -2.24 -49.92 59.08
CA LEU A 17 -2.09 -49.59 60.50
C LEU A 17 -0.62 -49.38 60.88
N ALA A 18 0.29 -50.23 60.40
CA ALA A 18 1.72 -50.09 60.66
C ALA A 18 2.28 -48.77 60.09
N ARG A 19 1.93 -48.40 58.85
CA ARG A 19 2.33 -47.11 58.26
C ARG A 19 1.74 -45.91 59.01
N ARG A 20 0.50 -46.04 59.53
CA ARG A 20 -0.13 -44.99 60.34
C ARG A 20 0.61 -44.81 61.67
N MET A 21 0.99 -45.89 62.35
CA MET A 21 1.74 -45.82 63.60
C MET A 21 3.14 -45.24 63.40
N ASP A 22 3.86 -45.69 62.39
CA ASP A 22 5.20 -45.17 62.05
C ASP A 22 5.18 -43.66 61.77
N ARG A 23 4.16 -43.20 61.03
CA ARG A 23 3.97 -41.77 60.76
C ARG A 23 3.54 -40.99 62.00
N ALA A 24 2.72 -41.58 62.88
CA ALA A 24 2.31 -40.96 64.14
C ALA A 24 3.49 -40.79 65.10
N LEU A 25 4.41 -41.76 65.15
CA LEU A 25 5.62 -41.69 65.98
C LEU A 25 6.64 -40.65 65.47
N ARG A 26 6.83 -40.56 64.14
CA ARG A 26 7.78 -39.59 63.56
C ARG A 26 7.27 -38.15 63.53
N CYS A 27 5.97 -37.95 63.33
CA CYS A 27 5.38 -36.63 63.14
C CYS A 27 4.52 -36.13 64.33
N GLY A 28 4.33 -36.94 65.38
CA GLY A 28 3.61 -36.56 66.59
C GLY A 28 2.10 -36.34 66.45
N LEU A 29 1.48 -36.70 65.30
CA LEU A 29 0.07 -36.43 65.00
C LEU A 29 -0.70 -37.74 64.75
N ALA A 30 -1.53 -38.16 65.72
CA ALA A 30 -2.33 -39.40 65.64
C ALA A 30 -3.68 -39.24 64.91
N MET A 31 -4.11 -38.01 64.65
CA MET A 31 -5.36 -37.69 63.96
C MET A 31 -5.05 -37.19 62.54
N GLY A 32 -5.87 -37.61 61.57
CA GLY A 32 -5.64 -37.41 60.14
C GLY A 32 -5.27 -35.97 59.82
N ALA A 33 -4.05 -35.76 59.31
CA ALA A 33 -3.67 -34.47 58.78
C ALA A 33 -4.66 -34.08 57.67
N PRO A 34 -5.09 -32.81 57.60
CA PRO A 34 -5.92 -32.35 56.49
C PRO A 34 -5.22 -32.69 55.17
N VAL A 35 -5.98 -33.17 54.19
CA VAL A 35 -5.44 -33.58 52.88
C VAL A 35 -4.61 -32.41 52.31
N PRO A 36 -3.29 -32.57 52.11
CA PRO A 36 -2.45 -31.50 51.60
C PRO A 36 -2.96 -31.08 50.22
N GLY A 37 -3.11 -29.77 50.00
CA GLY A 37 -3.59 -29.21 48.72
C GLY A 37 -5.03 -28.71 48.71
N ARG A 38 -5.89 -29.04 49.69
CA ARG A 38 -7.27 -28.48 49.75
C ARG A 38 -7.29 -26.96 49.92
N ALA A 39 -6.37 -26.41 50.72
CA ALA A 39 -6.21 -24.97 50.88
C ALA A 39 -5.71 -24.29 49.60
N ALA A 40 -4.80 -24.94 48.86
CA ALA A 40 -4.31 -24.44 47.58
C ALA A 40 -5.41 -24.46 46.48
N LEU A 41 -6.24 -25.50 46.45
CA LEU A 41 -7.41 -25.56 45.58
C LEU A 41 -8.46 -24.49 45.92
N GLY A 42 -8.70 -24.23 47.22
CA GLY A 42 -9.59 -23.17 47.67
C GLY A 42 -9.10 -21.77 47.26
N LEU A 43 -7.79 -21.51 47.42
CA LEU A 43 -7.17 -20.26 46.98
C LEU A 43 -7.23 -20.10 45.45
N GLY A 44 -6.96 -21.18 44.70
CA GLY A 44 -7.05 -21.17 43.24
C GLY A 44 -8.47 -20.91 42.74
N TRP A 45 -9.48 -21.50 43.37
CA TRP A 45 -10.89 -21.24 43.05
C TRP A 45 -11.27 -19.79 43.34
N LEU A 46 -10.86 -19.25 44.49
CA LEU A 46 -11.14 -17.88 44.89
C LEU A 46 -10.44 -16.85 43.98
N LEU A 47 -9.20 -17.09 43.59
CA LEU A 47 -8.51 -16.26 42.59
C LEU A 47 -9.20 -16.32 41.22
N SER A 48 -9.64 -17.50 40.80
CA SER A 48 -10.34 -17.67 39.52
C SER A 48 -11.68 -16.93 39.51
N THR A 49 -12.47 -17.01 40.59
CA THR A 49 -13.74 -16.30 40.69
C THR A 49 -13.54 -14.79 40.72
N VAL A 50 -12.52 -14.30 41.44
CA VAL A 50 -12.16 -12.86 41.43
C VAL A 50 -11.74 -12.41 40.04
N LEU A 51 -10.93 -13.19 39.33
CA LEU A 51 -10.51 -12.87 37.96
C LEU A 51 -11.69 -12.82 36.99
N ILE A 52 -12.59 -13.81 37.05
CA ILE A 52 -13.81 -13.85 36.23
C ILE A 52 -14.70 -12.64 36.55
N ALA A 53 -14.90 -12.33 37.84
CA ALA A 53 -15.68 -11.17 38.25
C ALA A 53 -15.06 -9.86 37.75
N ALA A 54 -13.74 -9.71 37.83
CA ALA A 54 -13.03 -8.56 37.30
C ALA A 54 -13.19 -8.42 35.77
N MET A 55 -13.13 -9.52 35.02
CA MET A 55 -13.38 -9.51 33.57
C MET A 55 -14.83 -9.13 33.24
N VAL A 56 -15.81 -9.63 33.99
CA VAL A 56 -17.23 -9.26 33.82
C VAL A 56 -17.45 -7.79 34.10
N VAL A 57 -16.88 -7.27 35.19
CA VAL A 57 -16.95 -5.83 35.53
C VAL A 57 -16.32 -4.98 34.43
N LEU A 58 -15.14 -5.37 33.91
CA LEU A 58 -14.50 -4.68 32.79
C LEU A 58 -15.35 -4.71 31.51
N ALA A 59 -16.01 -5.83 31.21
CA ALA A 59 -16.88 -5.97 30.05
C ALA A 59 -18.14 -5.08 30.15
N VAL A 60 -18.70 -4.91 31.36
CA VAL A 60 -19.85 -4.02 31.60
C VAL A 60 -19.44 -2.55 31.59
N LEU A 61 -18.26 -2.21 32.11
CA LEU A 61 -17.75 -0.84 32.15
C LEU A 61 -17.25 -0.33 30.80
N ARG A 62 -16.81 -1.22 29.91
CA ARG A 62 -16.43 -0.88 28.52
C ARG A 62 -17.32 -1.64 27.53
N PRO A 63 -18.62 -1.28 27.42
CA PRO A 63 -19.51 -1.88 26.44
C PRO A 63 -18.92 -1.69 25.05
N GLN A 64 -18.90 -2.76 24.25
CA GLN A 64 -18.41 -2.71 22.87
C GLN A 64 -19.18 -1.63 22.11
N GLN A 65 -18.47 -0.81 21.33
CA GLN A 65 -19.11 0.26 20.61
C GLN A 65 -20.07 -0.29 19.55
N GLY A 66 -21.38 -0.10 19.75
CA GLY A 66 -22.39 -0.42 18.74
C GLY A 66 -22.23 0.42 17.47
N LEU A 67 -22.96 0.05 16.40
CA LEU A 67 -22.95 0.72 15.09
C LEU A 67 -23.16 2.24 15.15
N GLY A 68 -23.85 2.74 16.19
CA GLY A 68 -24.00 4.16 16.49
C GLY A 68 -24.40 4.97 15.27
N ASP A 69 -23.86 6.19 15.17
CA ASP A 69 -24.06 7.07 14.01
C ASP A 69 -22.92 7.08 12.98
N ALA A 70 -22.04 6.08 13.03
CA ALA A 70 -20.87 6.05 12.17
C ALA A 70 -21.27 5.86 10.69
N PRO A 71 -20.80 6.75 9.79
CA PRO A 71 -21.12 6.65 8.37
C PRO A 71 -20.38 5.49 7.69
N ILE A 72 -19.19 5.12 8.19
CA ILE A 72 -18.38 4.00 7.71
C ILE A 72 -17.99 3.14 8.91
N VAL A 73 -18.16 1.82 8.77
CA VAL A 73 -17.76 0.83 9.77
C VAL A 73 -16.96 -0.28 9.12
N VAL A 74 -16.03 -0.86 9.89
CA VAL A 74 -15.26 -2.03 9.49
C VAL A 74 -15.47 -3.13 10.53
N ASP A 75 -15.79 -4.34 10.08
CA ASP A 75 -15.85 -5.49 10.98
C ASP A 75 -14.44 -5.89 11.40
N ARG A 76 -14.18 -5.88 12.71
CA ARG A 76 -12.87 -6.18 13.29
C ARG A 76 -12.41 -7.62 12.99
N ALA A 77 -13.33 -8.57 12.86
CA ALA A 77 -12.99 -9.98 12.66
C ALA A 77 -12.65 -10.29 11.20
N THR A 78 -13.35 -9.67 10.26
CA THR A 78 -13.27 -10.00 8.83
C THR A 78 -12.59 -8.94 7.98
N GLY A 79 -12.45 -7.71 8.49
CA GLY A 79 -12.01 -6.55 7.72
C GLY A 79 -13.05 -6.03 6.73
N ALA A 80 -14.27 -6.60 6.71
CA ALA A 80 -15.30 -6.19 5.78
C ALA A 80 -15.77 -4.76 6.06
N LEU A 81 -15.80 -3.94 5.00
CA LEU A 81 -16.23 -2.54 5.06
C LEU A 81 -17.73 -2.42 4.79
N TYR A 82 -18.38 -1.54 5.55
CA TYR A 82 -19.78 -1.20 5.38
C TYR A 82 -19.97 0.31 5.43
N VAL A 83 -20.88 0.81 4.60
CA VAL A 83 -21.35 2.20 4.62
C VAL A 83 -22.79 2.25 5.07
N ARG A 84 -23.14 3.27 5.86
CA ARG A 84 -24.49 3.49 6.35
C ARG A 84 -25.20 4.55 5.50
N ILE A 85 -26.36 4.20 4.94
CA ILE A 85 -27.23 5.11 4.19
C ILE A 85 -28.62 5.05 4.84
N GLY A 86 -29.00 6.12 5.54
CA GLY A 86 -30.17 6.10 6.43
C GLY A 86 -30.01 5.03 7.52
N ASP A 87 -31.00 4.15 7.64
CA ASP A 87 -30.99 3.03 8.61
C ASP A 87 -30.37 1.73 8.08
N THR A 88 -29.89 1.72 6.83
CA THR A 88 -29.41 0.49 6.16
C THR A 88 -27.90 0.51 6.05
N VAL A 89 -27.26 -0.62 6.37
CA VAL A 89 -25.84 -0.84 6.16
C VAL A 89 -25.62 -1.62 4.87
N HIS A 90 -24.73 -1.12 4.02
CA HIS A 90 -24.39 -1.73 2.74
C HIS A 90 -22.93 -2.20 2.79
N PRO A 91 -22.64 -3.46 2.40
CA PRO A 91 -21.26 -3.89 2.22
C PRO A 91 -20.61 -3.12 1.07
N VAL A 92 -19.33 -2.77 1.22
CA VAL A 92 -18.58 -1.99 0.23
C VAL A 92 -17.25 -2.67 -0.08
N PHE A 93 -16.85 -2.65 -1.36
CA PHE A 93 -15.65 -3.36 -1.83
C PHE A 93 -14.32 -2.75 -1.37
N ASN A 94 -14.26 -1.46 -1.05
CA ASN A 94 -13.03 -0.75 -0.70
C ASN A 94 -13.31 0.58 0.03
N ILE A 95 -12.26 1.14 0.64
CA ILE A 95 -12.35 2.39 1.40
C ILE A 95 -12.65 3.59 0.51
N ALA A 96 -12.12 3.63 -0.72
CA ALA A 96 -12.39 4.72 -1.67
C ALA A 96 -13.88 4.84 -1.96
N SER A 97 -14.55 3.73 -2.24
CA SER A 97 -15.99 3.68 -2.46
C SER A 97 -16.78 4.09 -1.22
N ALA A 98 -16.38 3.63 -0.03
CA ALA A 98 -17.05 3.99 1.21
C ALA A 98 -16.97 5.50 1.47
N ARG A 99 -15.79 6.10 1.28
CA ARG A 99 -15.58 7.55 1.41
C ARG A 99 -16.29 8.36 0.32
N LEU A 100 -16.35 7.88 -0.92
CA LEU A 100 -17.13 8.52 -1.99
C LEU A 100 -18.63 8.61 -1.64
N ILE A 101 -19.17 7.60 -0.96
CA ILE A 101 -20.58 7.54 -0.55
C ILE A 101 -20.84 8.39 0.72
N ALA A 102 -20.02 8.20 1.75
CA ALA A 102 -20.25 8.73 3.10
C ALA A 102 -19.49 10.03 3.43
N GLY A 103 -18.56 10.45 2.57
CA GLY A 103 -17.63 11.56 2.80
C GLY A 103 -16.30 11.11 3.43
N ALA A 104 -15.41 12.08 3.70
CA ALA A 104 -14.09 11.86 4.27
C ALA A 104 -14.16 11.48 5.77
N ALA A 105 -14.68 10.28 6.03
CA ALA A 105 -14.75 9.68 7.35
C ALA A 105 -13.82 8.47 7.44
N ASP A 106 -13.30 8.24 8.65
CA ASP A 106 -12.50 7.05 8.94
C ASP A 106 -13.39 5.88 9.36
N PRO A 107 -13.10 4.65 8.90
CA PRO A 107 -13.87 3.47 9.30
C PRO A 107 -13.79 3.23 10.79
N ARG A 108 -14.95 3.10 11.44
CA ARG A 108 -14.99 2.74 12.85
C ARG A 108 -15.01 1.21 13.02
N PRO A 109 -14.05 0.61 13.75
CA PRO A 109 -14.03 -0.82 13.98
C PRO A 109 -15.18 -1.25 14.91
N VAL A 110 -15.99 -2.20 14.46
CA VAL A 110 -17.13 -2.78 15.18
C VAL A 110 -17.07 -4.30 15.18
N ASP A 111 -17.79 -4.94 16.08
CA ASP A 111 -17.94 -6.40 16.09
C ASP A 111 -18.99 -6.84 15.06
N GLY A 112 -18.74 -7.95 14.36
CA GLY A 112 -19.65 -8.48 13.35
C GLY A 112 -21.09 -8.72 13.84
N SER A 113 -21.30 -8.98 15.15
CA SER A 113 -22.62 -9.12 15.75
C SER A 113 -23.42 -7.81 15.79
N ALA A 114 -22.74 -6.65 15.79
CA ALA A 114 -23.39 -5.35 15.66
C ALA A 114 -23.89 -5.15 14.21
N VAL A 115 -23.06 -5.47 13.21
CA VAL A 115 -23.41 -5.41 11.78
C VAL A 115 -24.51 -6.42 11.42
N GLY A 116 -24.51 -7.60 12.04
CA GLY A 116 -25.52 -8.64 11.83
C GLY A 116 -26.93 -8.26 12.32
N ARG A 117 -27.04 -7.31 13.25
CA ARG A 117 -28.33 -6.83 13.78
C ARG A 117 -28.93 -5.68 12.97
N ALA A 118 -28.17 -5.04 12.09
CA ALA A 118 -28.65 -3.94 11.26
C ALA A 118 -29.40 -4.43 10.01
N ARG A 119 -30.28 -3.57 9.47
CA ARG A 119 -30.86 -3.78 8.14
C ARG A 119 -29.73 -3.76 7.11
N ARG A 120 -29.62 -4.81 6.29
CA ARG A 120 -28.59 -4.92 5.25
C ARG A 120 -29.17 -4.64 3.87
N GLY A 121 -28.44 -3.85 3.10
CA GLY A 121 -28.71 -3.62 1.68
C GLY A 121 -27.76 -4.41 0.76
N PRO A 122 -27.95 -4.28 -0.57
CA PRO A 122 -27.04 -4.88 -1.55
C PRO A 122 -25.62 -4.28 -1.47
N PRO A 123 -24.60 -4.99 -1.97
CA PRO A 123 -23.25 -4.45 -2.02
C PRO A 123 -23.14 -3.27 -2.97
N LEU A 124 -22.36 -2.28 -2.55
CA LEU A 124 -22.08 -1.04 -3.25
C LEU A 124 -20.58 -0.90 -3.52
N GLY A 125 -20.23 0.02 -4.41
CA GLY A 125 -18.85 0.45 -4.64
C GLY A 125 -18.33 0.12 -6.03
N ILE A 126 -17.09 0.55 -6.24
CA ILE A 126 -16.36 0.51 -7.50
C ILE A 126 -15.37 -0.66 -7.46
N PRO A 127 -15.60 -1.75 -8.19
CA PRO A 127 -14.64 -2.85 -8.26
C PRO A 127 -13.28 -2.36 -8.78
N GLY A 128 -12.20 -2.77 -8.13
CA GLY A 128 -10.84 -2.37 -8.51
C GLY A 128 -10.41 -0.97 -8.04
N ALA A 129 -11.27 -0.20 -7.36
CA ALA A 129 -10.85 1.06 -6.73
C ALA A 129 -9.94 0.81 -5.49
N PRO A 130 -9.13 1.80 -5.07
CA PRO A 130 -8.11 1.62 -4.04
C PRO A 130 -8.66 1.11 -2.70
N GLY A 131 -8.05 0.04 -2.19
CA GLY A 131 -8.33 -0.52 -0.87
C GLY A 131 -7.74 0.28 0.30
N ALA A 132 -6.73 1.11 0.01
CA ALA A 132 -6.14 2.07 0.93
C ALA A 132 -6.04 3.44 0.25
N LEU A 133 -6.16 4.51 1.03
CA LEU A 133 -5.92 5.88 0.61
C LEU A 133 -4.79 6.42 1.47
N GLY A 134 -3.57 6.37 0.94
CA GLY A 134 -2.41 6.94 1.61
C GLY A 134 -2.45 8.46 1.65
N ALA A 135 -1.62 9.06 2.52
CA ALA A 135 -1.48 10.50 2.61
C ALA A 135 -0.98 11.07 1.28
N ALA A 136 -1.64 12.11 0.75
CA ALA A 136 -1.22 12.73 -0.50
C ALA A 136 0.17 13.36 -0.31
N LEU A 137 1.09 13.06 -1.23
CA LEU A 137 2.41 13.68 -1.28
C LEU A 137 2.30 15.20 -1.46
N PRO A 138 3.30 15.97 -0.99
CA PRO A 138 3.41 17.40 -1.25
C PRO A 138 3.37 17.74 -2.74
N GLY A 139 2.89 18.95 -3.07
CA GLY A 139 2.71 19.37 -4.47
C GLY A 139 4.00 19.66 -5.23
N ASP A 140 5.11 19.80 -4.51
CA ASP A 140 6.48 19.98 -5.00
C ASP A 140 7.27 18.65 -5.02
N ALA A 141 6.58 17.51 -4.85
CA ALA A 141 7.21 16.20 -4.96
C ALA A 141 7.85 15.99 -6.33
N THR A 142 9.08 15.47 -6.35
CA THR A 142 9.80 15.15 -7.57
C THR A 142 9.26 13.88 -8.22
N TRP A 143 9.03 13.95 -9.52
CA TRP A 143 8.69 12.80 -10.37
C TRP A 143 9.91 12.42 -11.20
N SER A 144 10.29 11.15 -11.18
CA SER A 144 11.47 10.66 -11.90
C SER A 144 11.12 9.41 -12.69
N LEU A 145 11.33 9.43 -14.01
CA LEU A 145 11.27 8.22 -14.83
C LEU A 145 12.69 7.78 -15.12
N CYS A 146 13.08 6.61 -14.62
CA CYS A 146 14.41 6.04 -14.75
C CYS A 146 14.38 4.79 -15.62
N GLU A 147 15.41 4.60 -16.43
CA GLU A 147 15.55 3.44 -17.30
C GLU A 147 16.98 2.90 -17.27
N ASP A 148 17.11 1.59 -17.12
CA ASP A 148 18.37 0.86 -17.14
C ASP A 148 18.25 -0.41 -18.00
N SER A 149 19.12 -1.41 -17.76
CA SER A 149 19.09 -2.67 -18.51
C SER A 149 17.94 -3.60 -18.14
N ASP A 150 17.27 -3.36 -17.01
CA ASP A 150 16.23 -4.24 -16.47
C ASP A 150 14.82 -3.74 -16.82
N GLY A 151 14.66 -2.42 -17.03
CA GLY A 151 13.42 -1.82 -17.52
C GLY A 151 13.23 -0.35 -17.12
N ALA A 152 12.01 0.14 -17.29
CA ALA A 152 11.62 1.50 -16.91
C ALA A 152 10.89 1.53 -15.55
N THR A 153 11.35 2.40 -14.65
CA THR A 153 10.76 2.60 -13.31
C THR A 153 10.38 4.06 -13.09
N LEU A 154 9.14 4.29 -12.65
CA LEU A 154 8.65 5.59 -12.23
C LEU A 154 8.80 5.74 -10.71
N ILE A 155 9.49 6.78 -10.27
CA ILE A 155 9.79 7.07 -8.86
C ILE A 155 9.16 8.41 -8.50
N VAL A 156 8.32 8.44 -7.47
CA VAL A 156 7.61 9.64 -7.02
C VAL A 156 7.99 9.97 -5.58
N GLY A 157 8.33 11.24 -5.31
CA GLY A 157 8.62 11.73 -3.96
C GLY A 157 10.03 11.42 -3.45
N VAL A 158 10.96 11.10 -4.34
CA VAL A 158 12.39 10.94 -4.02
C VAL A 158 13.20 11.88 -4.91
N ASP A 159 14.04 12.69 -4.28
CA ASP A 159 14.90 13.62 -5.00
C ASP A 159 16.11 12.91 -5.62
N PRO A 160 16.54 13.32 -6.83
CA PRO A 160 17.75 12.80 -7.44
C PRO A 160 18.99 13.19 -6.66
N LEU A 161 20.03 12.35 -6.72
CA LEU A 161 21.33 12.68 -6.16
C LEU A 161 21.93 13.86 -6.94
N GLN A 162 22.35 14.91 -6.23
CA GLN A 162 22.98 16.08 -6.86
C GLN A 162 24.21 15.69 -7.71
N GLU A 163 25.00 14.74 -7.22
CA GLU A 163 26.20 14.19 -7.87
C GLU A 163 25.87 13.34 -9.10
N ALA A 164 24.63 12.84 -9.21
CA ALA A 164 24.20 12.03 -10.36
C ALA A 164 23.67 12.89 -11.51
N ARG A 165 23.47 14.21 -11.31
CA ARG A 165 22.99 15.12 -12.37
C ARG A 165 23.99 15.14 -13.51
N LEU A 166 23.47 15.04 -14.73
CA LEU A 166 24.29 15.10 -15.92
C LEU A 166 24.69 16.55 -16.20
N ASP A 167 25.92 16.73 -16.70
CA ASP A 167 26.39 18.03 -17.18
C ASP A 167 25.46 18.50 -18.33
N PRO A 168 24.86 19.70 -18.23
CA PRO A 168 24.03 20.26 -19.31
C PRO A 168 24.74 20.39 -20.67
N GLN A 169 26.08 20.41 -20.67
CA GLN A 169 26.88 20.46 -21.89
C GLN A 169 27.11 19.08 -22.51
N HIS A 170 27.05 18.02 -21.70
CA HIS A 170 27.22 16.66 -22.17
C HIS A 170 25.96 16.19 -22.88
N ALA A 171 26.15 15.50 -24.01
CA ALA A 171 25.05 15.03 -24.83
C ALA A 171 25.10 13.51 -24.94
N ILE A 172 23.94 12.87 -24.77
CA ILE A 172 23.80 11.41 -24.84
C ILE A 172 23.08 11.06 -26.13
N LEU A 173 23.72 10.23 -26.94
CA LEU A 173 23.13 9.70 -28.16
C LEU A 173 22.23 8.51 -27.83
N VAL A 174 20.96 8.60 -28.17
CA VAL A 174 19.96 7.56 -27.90
C VAL A 174 19.15 7.22 -29.13
N SER A 175 18.65 5.99 -29.21
CA SER A 175 17.73 5.54 -30.27
C SER A 175 16.46 5.00 -29.68
N SER A 176 15.32 5.33 -30.27
CA SER A 176 14.05 4.66 -29.99
C SER A 176 14.03 3.24 -30.54
N GLU A 177 13.06 2.45 -30.10
CA GLU A 177 12.75 1.13 -30.67
C GLU A 177 12.39 1.19 -32.16
N SER A 178 11.83 2.31 -32.63
CA SER A 178 11.50 2.53 -34.05
C SER A 178 12.72 2.87 -34.91
N GLY A 179 13.90 3.00 -34.31
CA GLY A 179 15.15 3.35 -35.01
C GLY A 179 15.38 4.85 -35.18
N SER A 180 14.52 5.70 -34.61
CA SER A 180 14.74 7.16 -34.63
C SER A 180 15.82 7.53 -33.62
N THR A 181 16.81 8.32 -34.05
CA THR A 181 17.93 8.73 -33.19
C THR A 181 17.73 10.15 -32.67
N TYR A 182 18.08 10.33 -31.40
CA TYR A 182 17.98 11.60 -30.71
C TYR A 182 19.25 11.88 -29.92
N LEU A 183 19.54 13.17 -29.77
CA LEU A 183 20.53 13.67 -28.85
C LEU A 183 19.83 14.23 -27.60
N LEU A 184 20.13 13.68 -26.44
CA LEU A 184 19.62 14.18 -25.15
C LEU A 184 20.61 15.15 -24.54
N ARG A 185 20.17 16.37 -24.25
CA ARG A 185 20.99 17.43 -23.67
C ARG A 185 20.11 18.41 -22.91
N ASP A 186 20.54 18.80 -21.70
CA ASP A 186 19.86 19.83 -20.90
C ASP A 186 18.34 19.60 -20.78
N GLY A 187 17.92 18.35 -20.56
CA GLY A 187 16.50 18.00 -20.44
C GLY A 187 15.69 18.13 -21.73
N ARG A 188 16.34 18.27 -22.88
CA ARG A 188 15.73 18.31 -24.21
C ARG A 188 16.20 17.13 -25.04
N ARG A 189 15.37 16.72 -26.00
CA ARG A 189 15.76 15.81 -27.07
C ARG A 189 15.78 16.55 -28.40
N VAL A 190 16.79 16.28 -29.22
CA VAL A 190 16.93 16.82 -30.57
C VAL A 190 16.96 15.64 -31.53
N ALA A 191 16.12 15.66 -32.56
CA ALA A 191 16.17 14.64 -33.60
C ALA A 191 17.49 14.73 -34.38
N VAL A 192 18.13 13.59 -34.60
CA VAL A 192 19.35 13.45 -35.41
C VAL A 192 18.98 12.78 -36.72
N ASP A 193 19.42 13.36 -37.83
CA ASP A 193 19.19 12.79 -39.16
C ASP A 193 20.00 11.48 -39.33
N ALA A 194 19.46 10.52 -40.07
CA ALA A 194 20.10 9.20 -40.24
C ALA A 194 21.46 9.25 -40.97
N ASP A 195 21.72 10.33 -41.70
CA ASP A 195 22.97 10.56 -42.44
C ASP A 195 23.94 11.48 -41.68
N ASP A 196 23.65 11.82 -40.41
CA ASP A 196 24.50 12.70 -39.61
C ASP A 196 25.83 12.01 -39.26
N PRO A 197 27.00 12.62 -39.54
CA PRO A 197 28.31 12.06 -39.20
C PRO A 197 28.49 11.74 -37.71
N LEU A 198 27.67 12.30 -36.82
CA LEU A 198 27.65 11.95 -35.40
C LEU A 198 27.45 10.44 -35.20
N LEU A 199 26.65 9.79 -36.04
CA LEU A 199 26.34 8.37 -35.96
C LEU A 199 27.53 7.46 -36.32
N ASP A 200 28.54 7.98 -37.02
CA ASP A 200 29.77 7.24 -37.31
C ASP A 200 30.71 7.16 -36.10
N SER A 201 30.55 8.08 -35.14
CA SER A 201 31.46 8.23 -33.99
C SER A 201 30.97 7.58 -32.70
N ALA A 202 29.67 7.28 -32.59
CA ALA A 202 29.09 6.68 -31.40
C ALA A 202 27.89 5.76 -31.73
N VAL A 203 27.76 4.66 -30.99
CA VAL A 203 26.59 3.78 -31.07
C VAL A 203 25.49 4.35 -30.16
N PRO A 204 24.30 4.69 -30.69
CA PRO A 204 23.19 5.15 -29.86
C PRO A 204 22.78 4.13 -28.81
N ARG A 205 22.55 4.58 -27.57
CA ARG A 205 21.92 3.74 -26.55
C ARG A 205 20.45 3.56 -26.90
N ARG A 206 19.97 2.32 -26.96
CA ARG A 206 18.53 2.06 -27.08
C ARG A 206 17.82 2.49 -25.80
N VAL A 207 16.74 3.25 -25.96
CA VAL A 207 15.85 3.66 -24.86
C VAL A 207 14.38 3.46 -25.22
N SER A 208 13.53 3.31 -24.20
CA SER A 208 12.09 3.17 -24.39
C SER A 208 11.45 4.44 -24.97
N ALA A 209 10.32 4.25 -25.67
CA ALA A 209 9.47 5.37 -26.07
C ALA A 209 8.92 6.15 -24.85
N LEU A 210 8.73 5.46 -23.72
CA LEU A 210 8.24 6.07 -22.48
C LEU A 210 9.20 7.14 -21.97
N LEU A 211 10.51 6.82 -21.88
CA LEU A 211 11.54 7.78 -21.47
C LEU A 211 11.65 8.94 -22.45
N LEU A 212 11.67 8.66 -23.74
CA LEU A 212 11.76 9.71 -24.76
C LEU A 212 10.57 10.67 -24.68
N ASN A 213 9.35 10.19 -24.45
CA ASN A 213 8.15 11.03 -24.38
C ASN A 213 8.13 11.98 -23.16
N VAL A 214 8.89 11.68 -22.11
CA VAL A 214 9.07 12.61 -20.98
C VAL A 214 9.92 13.80 -21.39
N ILE A 215 10.94 13.57 -22.22
CA ILE A 215 11.93 14.57 -22.60
C ILE A 215 11.39 15.40 -23.79
N PRO A 216 11.09 16.70 -23.61
CA PRO A 216 10.51 17.53 -24.65
C PRO A 216 11.46 17.69 -25.85
N GLU A 217 10.88 17.60 -27.04
CA GLU A 217 11.60 17.76 -28.29
C GLU A 217 11.76 19.24 -28.65
N VAL A 218 12.99 19.60 -29.01
CA VAL A 218 13.29 20.93 -29.54
C VAL A 218 13.86 20.78 -30.94
N ARG A 219 13.34 21.58 -31.88
CA ARG A 219 14.00 21.76 -33.17
C ARG A 219 15.17 22.70 -32.94
N LEU A 220 16.39 22.22 -33.14
CA LEU A 220 17.51 23.14 -33.28
C LEU A 220 17.24 24.02 -34.51
N ALA A 221 17.26 25.34 -34.32
CA ALA A 221 17.51 26.23 -35.44
C ALA A 221 18.88 25.83 -35.99
N ARG A 222 18.93 25.42 -37.25
CA ARG A 222 20.16 25.00 -37.94
C ARG A 222 21.22 26.10 -37.72
N SER A 223 22.11 25.91 -36.75
CA SER A 223 23.07 26.93 -36.31
C SER A 223 24.28 26.23 -35.72
N GLY A 224 25.44 26.45 -36.35
CA GLY A 224 26.72 26.23 -35.71
C GLY A 224 27.71 25.40 -36.52
N ASN A 225 28.98 25.75 -36.40
CA ASN A 225 30.13 25.12 -37.04
C ASN A 225 30.22 23.64 -36.60
N PRO A 226 30.74 22.71 -37.42
CA PRO A 226 30.98 21.32 -37.00
C PRO A 226 31.86 21.19 -35.75
N ALA A 227 32.63 22.23 -35.42
CA ALA A 227 33.46 22.32 -34.22
C ALA A 227 32.66 22.58 -32.92
N ASP A 228 31.38 22.96 -33.02
CA ASP A 228 30.46 23.13 -31.89
C ASP A 228 29.57 21.88 -31.70
N ALA A 229 29.81 20.82 -32.49
CA ALA A 229 29.11 19.56 -32.33
C ALA A 229 29.41 18.99 -30.94
N PRO A 230 28.38 18.72 -30.12
CA PRO A 230 28.59 18.19 -28.79
C PRO A 230 29.31 16.86 -28.89
N GLU A 231 30.32 16.64 -28.04
CA GLU A 231 30.91 15.32 -27.87
C GLU A 231 29.84 14.38 -27.32
N ALA A 232 29.28 13.55 -28.22
CA ALA A 232 28.33 12.53 -27.84
C ALA A 232 29.09 11.35 -27.22
N GLY A 233 28.79 11.08 -25.95
CA GLY A 233 29.36 9.96 -25.22
C GLY A 233 28.35 8.84 -25.01
N PRO A 234 28.83 7.62 -24.66
CA PRO A 234 27.95 6.62 -24.08
C PRO A 234 27.33 7.18 -22.79
N GLY A 235 26.01 7.10 -22.67
CA GLY A 235 25.31 7.54 -21.47
C GLY A 235 25.58 6.65 -20.25
N PRO A 236 25.16 7.08 -19.04
CA PRO A 236 25.20 6.24 -17.84
C PRO A 236 24.42 4.94 -18.03
N ALA A 237 24.67 3.93 -17.18
CA ALA A 237 23.91 2.67 -17.21
C ALA A 237 22.41 2.90 -16.92
N THR A 238 22.11 3.73 -15.93
CA THR A 238 20.75 4.20 -15.62
C THR A 238 20.60 5.64 -16.09
N LEU A 239 19.54 5.95 -16.82
CA LEU A 239 19.21 7.30 -17.27
C LEU A 239 17.87 7.69 -16.68
N CYS A 240 17.81 8.82 -15.97
CA CYS A 240 16.59 9.32 -15.36
C CYS A 240 16.21 10.69 -15.91
N ALA A 241 14.93 10.90 -16.17
CA ALA A 241 14.31 12.18 -16.45
C ALA A 241 13.45 12.62 -15.26
N HIS A 242 13.76 13.78 -14.69
CA HIS A 242 13.08 14.33 -13.51
C HIS A 242 12.22 15.52 -13.88
N TRP A 243 11.08 15.64 -13.21
CA TRP A 243 10.20 16.78 -13.29
C TRP A 243 9.75 17.19 -11.89
N ARG A 244 9.62 18.49 -11.68
CA ARG A 244 9.11 19.07 -10.44
C ARG A 244 8.35 20.35 -10.76
N ALA A 245 7.22 20.58 -10.08
CA ALA A 245 6.28 21.64 -10.43
C ALA A 245 6.86 23.06 -10.33
N ASP A 246 7.80 23.29 -9.43
CA ASP A 246 8.44 24.58 -9.18
C ASP A 246 9.82 24.72 -9.85
N ASP A 247 10.24 23.74 -10.65
CA ASP A 247 11.52 23.79 -11.36
C ASP A 247 11.40 24.50 -12.72
N PRO A 248 12.02 25.68 -12.90
CA PRO A 248 11.95 26.41 -14.16
C PRO A 248 12.69 25.70 -15.31
N ALA A 249 13.59 24.75 -15.04
CA ALA A 249 14.25 23.96 -16.07
C ALA A 249 13.27 22.98 -16.76
N GLY A 250 12.15 22.66 -16.11
CA GLY A 250 11.20 21.67 -16.59
C GLY A 250 11.73 20.26 -16.36
N ILE A 251 12.35 19.67 -17.39
CA ILE A 251 12.94 18.33 -17.29
C ILE A 251 14.43 18.46 -17.00
N THR A 252 14.94 17.69 -16.04
CA THR A 252 16.39 17.54 -15.79
C THR A 252 16.79 16.08 -15.93
N LEU A 253 18.06 15.82 -16.29
CA LEU A 253 18.57 14.46 -16.51
C LEU A 253 19.59 14.09 -15.44
N SER A 254 19.57 12.82 -15.01
CA SER A 254 20.58 12.25 -14.11
C SER A 254 20.92 10.82 -14.47
N SER A 255 21.96 10.30 -13.83
CA SER A 255 22.43 8.92 -13.94
C SER A 255 21.80 7.96 -12.91
N GLY A 256 20.79 8.40 -12.16
CA GLY A 256 20.11 7.54 -11.20
C GLY A 256 19.43 8.27 -10.04
N VAL A 257 18.55 7.54 -9.36
CA VAL A 257 17.96 7.93 -8.06
C VAL A 257 18.32 6.87 -7.03
N ARG A 258 18.62 7.28 -5.80
CA ARG A 258 18.85 6.36 -4.69
C ARG A 258 17.58 6.24 -3.85
N LEU A 259 16.91 5.10 -3.93
CA LEU A 259 15.77 4.80 -3.07
C LEU A 259 16.22 4.63 -1.60
N PRO A 260 15.33 4.91 -0.63
CA PRO A 260 15.59 4.59 0.77
C PRO A 260 15.94 3.11 0.99
N ALA A 261 16.75 2.84 2.01
CA ALA A 261 17.25 1.49 2.27
C ALA A 261 16.11 0.51 2.60
N GLY A 262 16.07 -0.61 1.87
CA GLY A 262 15.06 -1.66 2.05
C GLY A 262 13.76 -1.43 1.29
N GLU A 263 13.64 -0.31 0.56
CA GLU A 263 12.50 -0.08 -0.31
C GLU A 263 12.77 -0.56 -1.73
N VAL A 264 11.74 -1.14 -2.36
CA VAL A 264 11.80 -1.71 -3.70
C VAL A 264 10.58 -1.21 -4.47
N PRO A 265 10.72 -0.80 -5.75
CA PRO A 265 9.58 -0.45 -6.58
C PRO A 265 8.55 -1.59 -6.69
N THR A 266 7.27 -1.24 -6.71
CA THR A 266 6.18 -2.16 -7.01
C THR A 266 6.22 -2.51 -8.49
N VAL A 267 6.36 -3.79 -8.82
CA VAL A 267 6.27 -4.27 -10.21
C VAL A 267 4.85 -4.11 -10.72
N VAL A 268 4.67 -3.47 -11.88
CA VAL A 268 3.34 -3.26 -12.47
C VAL A 268 2.88 -4.47 -13.28
N ALA A 269 1.56 -4.60 -13.45
CA ALA A 269 0.95 -5.78 -14.07
C ALA A 269 1.31 -5.98 -15.55
N HIS A 270 1.73 -4.92 -16.24
CA HIS A 270 2.09 -4.92 -17.66
C HIS A 270 3.60 -4.76 -17.90
N ALA A 271 4.42 -5.04 -16.89
CA ALA A 271 5.88 -5.05 -17.01
C ALA A 271 6.34 -6.00 -18.13
N ASP A 272 7.29 -5.55 -18.95
CA ASP A 272 7.86 -6.30 -20.07
C ASP A 272 9.39 -6.34 -20.08
N GLY A 273 10.02 -5.84 -19.01
CA GLY A 273 11.46 -5.78 -18.83
C GLY A 273 12.06 -4.65 -19.66
N PRO A 274 13.08 -4.89 -20.49
CA PRO A 274 13.70 -3.85 -21.32
C PRO A 274 12.83 -3.35 -22.49
N GLY A 275 11.51 -3.53 -22.43
CA GLY A 275 10.56 -3.17 -23.47
C GLY A 275 10.01 -1.74 -23.31
N PRO A 276 8.99 -1.40 -24.12
CA PRO A 276 8.38 -0.07 -24.10
C PRO A 276 7.48 0.20 -22.88
N ALA A 277 7.12 -0.84 -22.12
CA ALA A 277 6.23 -0.69 -20.99
C ALA A 277 6.93 -0.04 -19.79
N LEU A 278 6.12 0.38 -18.82
CA LEU A 278 6.62 0.66 -17.48
C LEU A 278 6.71 -0.67 -16.73
N ASP A 279 7.77 -0.88 -15.97
CA ASP A 279 8.00 -2.12 -15.22
C ASP A 279 7.82 -1.96 -13.73
N GLY A 280 8.17 -0.78 -13.21
CA GLY A 280 8.13 -0.49 -11.79
C GLY A 280 7.52 0.87 -11.48
N VAL A 281 6.84 0.95 -10.33
CA VAL A 281 6.45 2.21 -9.71
C VAL A 281 6.89 2.21 -8.26
N TYR A 282 7.65 3.24 -7.88
CA TYR A 282 7.93 3.54 -6.49
C TYR A 282 7.13 4.77 -6.07
N LEU A 283 6.37 4.61 -5.00
CA LEU A 283 5.74 5.67 -4.24
C LEU A 283 5.79 5.26 -2.75
N PRO A 284 6.20 6.16 -1.84
CA PRO A 284 6.41 5.80 -0.43
C PRO A 284 5.19 5.11 0.18
N ALA A 285 5.40 4.02 0.90
CA ALA A 285 4.31 3.24 1.49
C ALA A 285 3.39 4.12 2.35
N GLY A 286 2.07 3.89 2.26
CA GLY A 286 1.08 4.69 2.99
C GLY A 286 0.90 6.12 2.45
N HIS A 287 1.49 6.44 1.29
CA HIS A 287 1.25 7.69 0.58
C HIS A 287 0.44 7.46 -0.69
N SER A 288 -0.06 8.54 -1.27
CA SER A 288 -0.63 8.59 -2.62
C SER A 288 -0.16 9.87 -3.32
N ALA A 289 -0.36 9.97 -4.62
CA ALA A 289 -0.20 11.24 -5.33
C ALA A 289 -1.55 11.70 -5.89
N TYR A 290 -1.96 12.92 -5.58
CA TYR A 290 -3.15 13.54 -6.18
C TYR A 290 -2.71 14.66 -7.12
N VAL A 291 -2.82 14.39 -8.42
CA VAL A 291 -2.22 15.23 -9.46
C VAL A 291 -3.18 15.56 -10.58
N ARG A 292 -2.96 16.71 -11.21
CA ARG A 292 -3.53 17.11 -12.47
C ARG A 292 -2.48 16.93 -13.55
N ALA A 293 -2.89 16.32 -14.66
CA ALA A 293 -2.00 16.21 -15.80
C ALA A 293 -1.59 17.60 -16.31
N VAL A 294 -0.30 17.79 -16.53
CA VAL A 294 0.26 18.96 -17.20
C VAL A 294 1.00 18.52 -18.46
N ASP A 295 1.17 19.45 -19.40
CA ASP A 295 2.15 19.25 -20.47
C ASP A 295 3.59 19.38 -19.94
N SER A 296 4.60 19.09 -20.77
CA SER A 296 6.01 19.21 -20.38
C SER A 296 6.44 20.65 -20.05
N ALA A 297 5.63 21.65 -20.39
CA ALA A 297 5.83 23.06 -20.05
C ALA A 297 5.08 23.49 -18.77
N GLY A 298 4.36 22.57 -18.13
CA GLY A 298 3.63 22.81 -16.89
C GLY A 298 2.21 23.38 -17.06
N HIS A 299 1.70 23.50 -18.28
CA HIS A 299 0.32 23.97 -18.49
C HIS A 299 -0.67 22.87 -18.11
N PRO A 300 -1.67 23.17 -17.26
CA PRO A 300 -2.66 22.17 -16.86
C PRO A 300 -3.56 21.79 -18.03
N GLY A 301 -3.81 20.49 -18.16
CA GLY A 301 -4.73 19.95 -19.15
C GLY A 301 -5.43 18.70 -18.61
N GLY A 302 -6.74 18.62 -18.76
CA GLY A 302 -7.50 17.41 -18.49
C GLY A 302 -8.05 17.30 -17.06
N VAL A 303 -8.03 16.08 -16.53
CA VAL A 303 -8.69 15.65 -15.29
C VAL A 303 -7.68 15.39 -14.17
N ASP A 304 -8.18 15.29 -12.95
CA ASP A 304 -7.35 14.94 -11.80
C ASP A 304 -7.23 13.42 -11.67
N TYR A 305 -6.09 12.97 -11.17
CA TYR A 305 -5.75 11.58 -10.97
C TYR A 305 -5.29 11.35 -9.54
N LEU A 306 -5.74 10.24 -8.97
CA LEU A 306 -5.15 9.64 -7.77
C LEU A 306 -4.23 8.51 -8.22
N ILE A 307 -2.97 8.54 -7.79
CA ILE A 307 -2.02 7.45 -7.98
C ILE A 307 -1.85 6.77 -6.63
N ALA A 308 -2.18 5.48 -6.57
CA ALA A 308 -1.97 4.66 -5.39
C ALA A 308 -0.51 4.17 -5.32
N ASP A 309 -0.07 3.74 -4.14
CA ASP A 309 1.23 3.07 -3.92
C ASP A 309 1.41 1.79 -4.75
N SER A 310 0.31 1.14 -5.14
CA SER A 310 0.28 0.05 -6.13
C SER A 310 0.67 0.47 -7.57
N GLY A 311 0.88 1.76 -7.83
CA GLY A 311 1.22 2.29 -9.15
C GLY A 311 0.05 2.47 -10.10
N VAL A 312 -1.19 2.15 -9.69
CA VAL A 312 -2.39 2.34 -10.53
C VAL A 312 -2.85 3.80 -10.46
N ARG A 313 -3.18 4.39 -11.63
CA ARG A 313 -3.81 5.71 -11.73
C ARG A 313 -5.33 5.59 -11.80
N PHE A 314 -6.03 6.43 -11.06
CA PHE A 314 -7.49 6.49 -11.03
C PHE A 314 -7.94 7.90 -11.34
N THR A 315 -8.81 8.07 -12.34
CA THR A 315 -9.41 9.39 -12.61
C THR A 315 -10.34 9.79 -11.47
N VAL A 316 -10.14 10.97 -10.91
CA VAL A 316 -11.05 11.58 -9.92
C VAL A 316 -12.02 12.50 -10.68
N ASP A 317 -13.31 12.23 -10.53
CA ASP A 317 -14.34 12.82 -11.42
C ASP A 317 -14.51 14.33 -11.23
N ASP A 318 -14.53 14.79 -9.99
CA ASP A 318 -14.70 16.20 -9.64
C ASP A 318 -14.13 16.55 -8.24
N ALA A 319 -14.17 17.83 -7.89
CA ALA A 319 -13.73 18.33 -6.58
C ALA A 319 -14.61 17.84 -5.41
N GLY A 320 -15.82 17.37 -5.67
CA GLY A 320 -16.67 16.70 -4.67
C GLY A 320 -16.13 15.31 -4.33
N ALA A 321 -15.78 14.52 -5.34
CA ALA A 321 -15.14 13.22 -5.21
C ALA A 321 -13.79 13.35 -4.49
N ALA A 322 -12.96 14.32 -4.89
CA ALA A 322 -11.68 14.59 -4.23
C ALA A 322 -11.84 14.89 -2.73
N ARG A 323 -12.78 15.78 -2.37
CA ARG A 323 -13.10 16.09 -0.96
C ARG A 323 -13.61 14.88 -0.20
N SER A 324 -14.50 14.08 -0.80
CA SER A 324 -15.00 12.84 -0.19
C SER A 324 -13.89 11.84 0.08
N LEU A 325 -12.91 11.71 -0.82
CA LEU A 325 -11.75 10.83 -0.66
C LEU A 325 -10.77 11.33 0.41
N GLY A 326 -10.86 12.61 0.81
CA GLY A 326 -9.91 13.25 1.73
C GLY A 326 -8.65 13.76 1.03
N LEU A 327 -8.73 14.05 -0.27
CA LEU A 327 -7.61 14.56 -1.06
C LEU A 327 -7.45 16.08 -0.88
N PRO A 328 -6.25 16.63 -1.14
CA PRO A 328 -6.02 18.07 -1.13
C PRO A 328 -6.99 18.84 -2.04
N ALA A 329 -7.28 20.10 -1.71
CA ALA A 329 -8.18 20.94 -2.50
C ALA A 329 -7.63 21.29 -3.90
N VAL A 330 -6.31 21.28 -4.05
CA VAL A 330 -5.60 21.55 -5.30
C VAL A 330 -4.72 20.35 -5.60
N ALA A 331 -4.92 19.76 -6.77
CA ALA A 331 -4.06 18.70 -7.28
C ALA A 331 -2.71 19.27 -7.71
N ALA A 332 -1.62 18.57 -7.41
CA ALA A 332 -0.28 18.95 -7.86
C ALA A 332 -0.15 18.75 -9.38
N GLY A 333 0.78 19.42 -10.05
CA GLY A 333 1.06 19.09 -11.46
C GLY A 333 1.78 17.74 -11.57
N ALA A 334 1.57 17.00 -12.66
CA ALA A 334 2.46 15.92 -13.08
C ALA A 334 2.40 15.74 -14.62
N PRO A 335 3.54 15.53 -15.31
CA PRO A 335 3.56 15.42 -16.76
C PRO A 335 2.73 14.23 -17.25
N TRP A 336 1.87 14.46 -18.25
CA TRP A 336 1.08 13.37 -18.85
C TRP A 336 1.96 12.22 -19.36
N SER A 337 3.16 12.52 -19.87
CA SER A 337 4.13 11.53 -20.34
C SER A 337 4.60 10.55 -19.25
N MET A 338 4.63 10.98 -18.00
CA MET A 338 4.93 10.10 -16.85
C MET A 338 3.67 9.35 -16.38
N LEU A 339 2.50 10.01 -16.44
CA LEU A 339 1.23 9.41 -16.03
C LEU A 339 0.70 8.38 -17.03
N SER A 340 1.06 8.49 -18.31
CA SER A 340 0.54 7.64 -19.39
C SER A 340 1.04 6.21 -19.33
N GLY A 341 2.22 5.97 -18.74
CA GLY A 341 2.78 4.64 -18.53
C GLY A 341 2.13 3.84 -17.38
N LEU A 342 1.36 4.51 -16.51
CA LEU A 342 0.73 3.86 -15.36
C LEU A 342 -0.51 3.04 -15.78
N PRO A 343 -0.75 1.87 -15.15
CA PRO A 343 -2.00 1.13 -15.33
C PRO A 343 -3.20 1.99 -14.98
N ALA A 344 -4.22 1.99 -15.83
CA ALA A 344 -5.46 2.74 -15.60
C ALA A 344 -6.46 1.92 -14.78
N GLY A 345 -6.87 2.47 -13.63
CA GLY A 345 -7.97 1.97 -12.81
C GLY A 345 -9.32 2.59 -13.19
N PRO A 346 -10.42 2.17 -12.52
CA PRO A 346 -11.73 2.77 -12.70
C PRO A 346 -11.75 4.25 -12.31
N ARG A 347 -12.71 4.98 -12.89
CA ARG A 347 -13.04 6.34 -12.44
C ARG A 347 -13.56 6.32 -11.01
N LEU A 348 -13.20 7.33 -10.23
CA LEU A 348 -13.64 7.53 -8.85
C LEU A 348 -14.71 8.62 -8.83
N SER A 349 -15.97 8.20 -8.81
CA SER A 349 -17.12 9.08 -8.67
C SER A 349 -18.12 8.53 -7.66
N ARG A 350 -18.90 9.43 -7.05
CA ARG A 350 -19.97 9.04 -6.13
C ARG A 350 -21.06 8.23 -6.82
N ASP A 351 -21.40 8.60 -8.05
CA ASP A 351 -22.43 7.91 -8.82
C ASP A 351 -22.03 6.47 -9.14
N GLN A 352 -20.75 6.21 -9.44
CA GLN A 352 -20.26 4.85 -9.65
C GLN A 352 -20.22 4.06 -8.35
N ALA A 353 -19.87 4.69 -7.23
CA ALA A 353 -19.86 4.05 -5.92
C ALA A 353 -21.26 3.66 -5.42
N LEU A 354 -22.30 4.45 -5.76
CA LEU A 354 -23.69 4.17 -5.37
C LEU A 354 -24.37 3.10 -6.22
N GLN A 355 -23.75 2.62 -7.29
CA GLN A 355 -24.33 1.55 -8.09
C GLN A 355 -24.39 0.25 -7.29
N GLY A 356 -25.61 -0.27 -7.14
CA GLY A 356 -25.84 -1.62 -6.63
C GLY A 356 -25.19 -2.65 -7.55
N ARG A 357 -24.43 -3.57 -6.97
CA ARG A 357 -23.78 -4.66 -7.71
C ARG A 357 -24.29 -5.98 -7.18
N ASP A 358 -24.52 -6.93 -8.09
CA ASP A 358 -24.75 -8.33 -7.72
C ASP A 358 -23.39 -9.00 -7.49
N GLY A 359 -22.79 -8.75 -6.33
CA GLY A 359 -21.62 -9.48 -5.85
C GLY A 359 -22.05 -10.64 -4.97
N ALA A 360 -21.38 -11.79 -5.05
CA ALA A 360 -21.63 -12.91 -4.14
C ALA A 360 -21.60 -12.40 -2.70
N ALA A 361 -22.70 -12.59 -1.97
CA ALA A 361 -22.78 -12.23 -0.56
C ALA A 361 -21.59 -12.86 0.17
N GLY A 362 -20.81 -12.04 0.88
CA GLY A 362 -19.74 -12.54 1.73
C GLY A 362 -20.27 -13.65 2.66
N PRO A 363 -19.42 -14.61 3.06
CA PRO A 363 -19.87 -15.82 3.74
C PRO A 363 -20.80 -15.48 4.91
N THR A 364 -22.04 -15.93 4.81
CA THR A 364 -22.99 -15.87 5.91
C THR A 364 -22.49 -16.83 6.98
N VAL A 365 -21.94 -16.29 8.07
CA VAL A 365 -21.66 -17.11 9.26
C VAL A 365 -23.02 -17.53 9.83
N PRO A 366 -23.38 -18.83 9.81
CA PRO A 366 -24.64 -19.27 10.40
C PRO A 366 -24.59 -18.99 11.91
N GLY A 367 -25.60 -18.27 12.40
CA GLY A 367 -25.74 -17.98 13.82
C GLY A 367 -25.80 -19.28 14.63
N ARG A 368 -25.03 -19.34 15.71
CA ARG A 368 -25.16 -20.35 16.76
C ARG A 368 -26.05 -19.83 17.87
#